data_AF-A0A7N0RFD3-F1
#
_entry.id   AF-A0A7N0RFD3-F1
#
_cell.length_a   1.000
_cell.length_b   1.000
_cell.length_c   1.000
_cell.angle_alpha   90.00
_cell.angle_beta   90.00
_cell.angle_gamma   90.00
#
_symmetry.space_group_name_H-M   'P 1'
#
loop_
_entity.id
_entity.type
_entity.pdbx_description
1 polymer ?
#
loop_
_entity_poly.entity_id
_entity_poly.type
_entity_poly.pdbx_seq_one_letter_code
_entity_poly.pdbx_strand_id
1 'polypeptide(L)'
;MVLWSSELVPLKTAHNTLLLTVCSALLLWRAFTESAVIDIPEDQKFPALIAFGDSIVDPGNNNGLKTIVKANFPPYGKDFQGGPTGRFCNGKVASDLIGESSQRIYLTYKVLSSILLNAHEANFIERE
;
A
#
# COMPACT_ATOMS: atom_id res chain seq x y z
N MET A 1 -33.41 22.69 -66.12
CA MET A 1 -32.34 23.10 -65.19
C MET A 1 -32.83 22.79 -63.78
N VAL A 2 -32.47 21.61 -63.27
CA VAL A 2 -32.90 21.11 -61.96
C VAL A 2 -31.89 21.62 -60.95
N LEU A 3 -32.22 22.70 -60.23
CA LEU A 3 -31.41 23.20 -59.13
C LEU A 3 -31.81 22.47 -57.84
N TRP A 4 -30.95 21.51 -57.50
CA TRP A 4 -30.65 20.95 -56.19
C TRP A 4 -31.24 21.73 -54.99
N SER A 5 -32.15 21.10 -54.26
CA SER A 5 -32.71 21.57 -52.98
C SER A 5 -32.00 20.82 -51.86
N SER A 6 -31.00 21.44 -51.25
CA SER A 6 -30.16 20.81 -50.21
C SER A 6 -29.76 21.78 -49.12
N GLU A 7 -30.69 22.53 -48.56
CA GLU A 7 -30.47 23.38 -47.38
C GLU A 7 -31.87 23.49 -46.76
N LEU A 8 -32.19 22.82 -45.65
CA LEU A 8 -31.91 23.27 -44.30
C LEU A 8 -32.11 22.07 -43.35
N VAL A 9 -31.03 21.46 -42.85
CA VAL A 9 -31.13 20.60 -41.66
C VAL A 9 -31.60 21.52 -40.51
N PRO A 10 -32.73 21.25 -39.84
CA PRO A 10 -33.41 22.26 -39.04
C PRO A 10 -32.56 22.70 -37.85
N LEU A 11 -32.42 24.03 -37.69
CA LEU A 11 -31.62 24.71 -36.67
C LEU A 11 -31.80 24.17 -35.24
N LYS A 12 -32.99 23.64 -34.93
CA LYS A 12 -33.33 23.03 -33.64
C LYS A 12 -32.59 21.71 -33.37
N THR A 13 -32.31 20.92 -34.41
CA THR A 13 -31.58 19.65 -34.30
C THR A 13 -30.10 19.90 -34.01
N ALA A 14 -29.52 20.95 -34.60
CA ALA A 14 -28.13 21.33 -34.35
C ALA A 14 -27.88 21.76 -32.89
N HIS A 15 -28.81 22.54 -32.30
CA HIS A 15 -28.73 22.94 -30.89
C HIS A 15 -28.78 21.75 -29.93
N ASN A 16 -29.63 20.77 -30.18
CA ASN A 16 -29.75 19.59 -29.32
C ASN A 16 -28.51 18.68 -29.42
N THR A 17 -27.93 18.53 -30.61
CA THR A 17 -26.68 17.77 -30.81
C THR A 17 -25.49 18.46 -30.15
N LEU A 18 -25.41 19.80 -30.23
CA LEU A 18 -24.38 20.58 -29.54
C LEU A 18 -24.51 20.43 -28.01
N LEU A 19 -25.73 20.50 -27.49
CA LEU A 19 -25.97 20.33 -26.06
C LEU A 19 -25.56 18.94 -25.56
N LEU A 20 -25.93 17.88 -26.29
CA LEU A 20 -25.58 16.51 -25.93
C LEU A 20 -24.07 16.26 -25.96
N THR A 21 -23.36 16.80 -26.93
CA THR A 21 -21.89 16.66 -27.05
C THR A 21 -21.14 17.43 -25.97
N VAL A 22 -21.64 18.62 -25.57
CA VAL A 22 -21.08 19.35 -24.43
C VAL A 22 -21.34 18.60 -23.12
N CYS A 23 -22.54 18.06 -22.92
CA CYS A 23 -22.86 17.27 -21.73
C CYS A 23 -21.99 16.01 -21.61
N SER A 24 -21.79 15.26 -22.71
CA SER A 24 -20.93 14.07 -22.68
C SER A 24 -19.48 14.41 -22.41
N ALA A 25 -18.96 15.50 -22.98
CA ALA A 25 -17.60 15.98 -22.71
C ALA A 25 -17.41 16.37 -21.24
N LEU A 26 -18.40 17.03 -20.61
CA LEU A 26 -18.37 17.38 -19.18
C LEU A 26 -18.41 16.16 -18.27
N LEU A 27 -19.18 15.13 -18.64
CA LEU A 27 -19.24 13.86 -17.91
C LEU A 27 -17.90 13.09 -18.00
N LEU A 28 -17.28 13.07 -19.18
CA LEU A 28 -15.96 12.46 -19.37
C LEU A 28 -14.86 13.23 -18.61
N TRP A 29 -14.95 14.56 -18.57
CA TRP A 29 -14.04 15.39 -17.79
C TRP A 29 -14.16 15.09 -16.29
N ARG A 30 -15.39 15.02 -15.76
CA ARG A 30 -15.67 14.62 -14.36
C ARG A 30 -15.04 13.27 -14.03
N ALA A 31 -15.27 12.27 -14.86
CA ALA A 31 -14.74 10.92 -14.68
C ALA A 31 -13.21 10.87 -14.71
N PHE A 32 -12.55 11.75 -15.47
CA PHE A 32 -11.09 11.83 -15.52
C PHE A 32 -10.50 12.54 -14.29
N THR A 33 -11.24 13.47 -13.67
CA THR A 33 -10.77 14.25 -12.51
C THR A 33 -11.03 13.59 -11.17
N GLU A 34 -11.90 12.58 -11.10
CA GLU A 34 -12.12 11.81 -9.87
C GLU A 34 -10.94 10.88 -9.61
N SER A 35 -9.95 11.39 -8.88
CA SER A 35 -9.06 10.52 -8.11
C SER A 35 -9.87 9.88 -6.99
N ALA A 36 -9.77 8.57 -6.82
CA ALA A 36 -10.37 7.88 -5.68
C ALA A 36 -9.66 8.35 -4.40
N VAL A 37 -10.19 9.41 -3.78
CA VAL A 37 -9.79 9.82 -2.44
C VAL A 37 -10.46 8.83 -1.50
N ILE A 38 -9.67 7.94 -0.93
CA ILE A 38 -10.12 7.09 0.18
C ILE A 38 -10.25 8.03 1.39
N ASP A 39 -11.46 8.47 1.67
CA ASP A 39 -11.77 9.33 2.80
C ASP A 39 -11.82 8.45 4.06
N ILE A 40 -10.67 8.26 4.71
CA ILE A 40 -10.59 7.56 5.99
C ILE A 40 -11.03 8.58 7.06
N PRO A 41 -12.11 8.34 7.81
CA PRO A 41 -12.56 9.27 8.83
C PRO A 41 -11.43 9.53 9.84
N GLU A 42 -11.06 10.80 10.07
CA GLU A 42 -9.98 11.18 11.00
C GLU A 42 -10.19 10.65 12.42
N ASP A 43 -11.44 10.38 12.82
CA ASP A 43 -11.78 9.87 14.16
C ASP A 43 -11.95 8.34 14.22
N GLN A 44 -11.63 7.61 13.14
CA GLN A 44 -11.70 6.15 13.13
C GLN A 44 -10.49 5.54 13.82
N LYS A 45 -10.64 5.31 15.13
CA LYS A 45 -9.61 4.72 15.97
C LYS A 45 -9.67 3.17 15.96
N PHE A 46 -8.82 2.50 15.19
CA PHE A 46 -8.67 1.02 15.15
C PHE A 46 -7.87 0.36 16.31
N PRO A 47 -8.43 -0.18 17.41
CA PRO A 47 -7.73 -0.47 18.69
C PRO A 47 -6.28 -1.03 18.66
N ALA A 48 -5.88 -1.82 17.66
CA ALA A 48 -4.50 -2.25 17.45
C ALA A 48 -4.11 -2.27 15.96
N LEU A 49 -2.81 -2.10 15.67
CA LEU A 49 -2.24 -2.49 14.37
C LEU A 49 -1.64 -3.89 14.50
N ILE A 50 -2.08 -4.79 13.63
CA ILE A 50 -1.52 -6.12 13.52
C ILE A 50 -0.72 -6.20 12.21
N ALA A 51 0.59 -6.39 12.31
CA ALA A 51 1.48 -6.50 11.16
C ALA A 51 1.96 -7.94 11.01
N PHE A 52 1.76 -8.54 9.84
CA PHE A 52 2.25 -9.87 9.51
C PHE A 52 3.35 -9.78 8.44
N GLY A 53 4.41 -10.57 8.59
CA GLY A 53 5.44 -10.64 7.57
C GLY A 53 6.73 -11.31 8.01
N ASP A 54 7.82 -10.88 7.36
CA ASP A 54 9.21 -11.29 7.58
C ASP A 54 10.04 -10.15 8.19
N SER A 55 11.36 -10.17 7.95
CA SER A 55 12.31 -9.18 8.45
C SER A 55 12.02 -7.74 8.03
N ILE A 56 11.29 -7.50 6.93
CA ILE A 56 11.03 -6.14 6.41
C ILE A 56 10.09 -5.34 7.32
N VAL A 57 9.19 -6.04 8.03
CA VAL A 57 8.19 -5.44 8.90
C VAL A 57 8.45 -5.69 10.39
N ASP A 58 9.56 -6.36 10.72
CA ASP A 58 9.92 -6.73 12.09
C ASP A 58 10.65 -5.58 12.82
N PRO A 59 10.05 -4.97 13.86
CA PRO A 59 10.70 -3.94 14.66
C PRO A 59 11.75 -4.49 15.66
N GLY A 60 12.07 -5.78 15.60
CA GLY A 60 13.06 -6.44 16.47
C GLY A 60 12.46 -7.47 17.43
N ASN A 61 11.25 -7.97 17.17
CA ASN A 61 10.58 -8.97 18.00
C ASN A 61 11.37 -10.29 18.07
N ASN A 62 12.20 -10.57 17.05
CA ASN A 62 13.07 -11.75 17.06
C ASN A 62 14.15 -11.73 18.16
N ASN A 63 14.48 -10.58 18.76
CA ASN A 63 15.52 -10.49 19.79
C ASN A 63 15.20 -11.31 21.05
N GLY A 64 13.92 -11.34 21.45
CA GLY A 64 13.42 -12.10 22.61
C GLY A 64 13.19 -13.60 22.34
N LEU A 65 13.37 -14.05 21.10
CA LEU A 65 13.12 -15.43 20.69
C LEU A 65 14.44 -16.21 20.54
N LYS A 66 14.38 -17.53 20.72
CA LYS A 66 15.52 -18.43 20.47
C LYS A 66 15.61 -18.76 18.98
N THR A 67 16.08 -17.81 18.18
CA THR A 67 16.28 -17.94 16.73
C THR A 67 17.68 -17.47 16.32
N ILE A 68 18.21 -18.01 15.22
CA ILE A 68 19.46 -17.53 14.59
C ILE A 68 19.25 -16.26 13.76
N VAL A 69 18.01 -15.96 13.36
CA VAL A 69 17.67 -14.80 12.52
C VAL A 69 17.41 -13.60 13.41
N LYS A 70 18.46 -12.81 13.67
CA LYS A 70 18.41 -11.58 14.47
C LYS A 70 19.15 -10.45 13.76
N ALA A 71 18.82 -9.21 14.10
CA ALA A 71 19.52 -8.02 13.61
C ALA A 71 19.92 -7.09 14.77
N ASN A 72 20.28 -7.67 15.91
CA ASN A 72 20.78 -6.98 17.10
C ASN A 72 22.32 -6.90 17.12
N PHE A 73 22.95 -6.85 15.95
CA PHE A 73 24.40 -6.74 15.79
C PHE A 73 24.78 -5.82 14.61
N PRO A 74 26.01 -5.29 14.56
CA PRO A 74 26.47 -4.47 13.44
C PRO A 74 26.48 -5.24 12.10
N PRO A 75 26.14 -4.64 10.95
CA PRO A 75 26.04 -3.21 10.71
C PRO A 75 24.66 -2.58 11.00
N TYR A 76 23.69 -3.37 11.49
CA TYR A 76 22.31 -2.91 11.65
C TYR A 76 22.14 -1.87 12.76
N GLY A 77 21.20 -0.95 12.55
CA GLY A 77 20.89 0.10 13.50
C GLY A 77 22.04 1.08 13.78
N LYS A 78 23.00 1.21 12.87
CA LYS A 78 24.11 2.17 12.99
C LYS A 78 23.62 3.61 13.16
N ASP A 79 22.50 3.95 12.54
CA ASP A 79 21.96 5.31 12.56
C ASP A 79 21.02 5.54 13.77
N PHE A 80 20.76 4.52 14.58
CA PHE A 80 20.06 4.67 15.86
C PHE A 80 21.03 5.08 16.97
N GLN A 81 20.63 6.04 17.81
CA GLN A 81 21.44 6.53 18.93
C GLN A 81 21.78 5.43 19.97
N GLY A 82 21.04 4.31 19.99
CA GLY A 82 21.27 3.16 20.88
C GLY A 82 21.91 1.93 20.22
N GLY A 83 22.31 2.01 18.94
CA GLY A 83 22.87 0.87 18.21
C GLY A 83 21.83 -0.13 17.68
N PRO A 84 22.23 -1.39 17.43
CA PRO A 84 21.37 -2.39 16.79
C PRO A 84 20.08 -2.68 17.56
N THR A 85 18.92 -2.37 16.97
CA THR A 85 17.61 -2.50 17.63
C THR A 85 16.93 -3.84 17.40
N GLY A 86 17.46 -4.70 16.51
CA GLY A 86 16.77 -5.90 16.02
C GLY A 86 16.04 -5.73 14.69
N ARG A 87 16.01 -4.50 14.15
CA ARG A 87 15.52 -4.21 12.80
C ARG A 87 16.57 -4.58 11.76
N PHE A 88 16.13 -5.15 10.64
CA PHE A 88 17.01 -5.50 9.51
C PHE A 88 17.39 -4.30 8.63
N CYS A 89 17.49 -3.11 9.22
CA CYS A 89 17.88 -1.87 8.56
C CYS A 89 18.50 -0.89 9.59
N ASN A 90 18.98 0.26 9.12
CA ASN A 90 19.54 1.29 9.98
C ASN A 90 18.51 2.29 10.52
N GLY A 91 17.26 2.18 10.07
CA GLY A 91 16.19 3.12 10.41
C GLY A 91 14.91 2.42 10.87
N LYS A 92 13.81 3.16 10.84
CA LYS A 92 12.48 2.66 11.15
C LYS A 92 11.95 1.78 10.02
N VAL A 93 11.33 0.67 10.36
CA VAL A 93 10.63 -0.19 9.39
C VAL A 93 9.23 0.39 9.11
N ALA A 94 8.58 -0.06 8.03
CA ALA A 94 7.27 0.46 7.64
C ALA A 94 6.23 0.35 8.78
N SER A 95 6.30 -0.72 9.58
CA SER A 95 5.43 -0.91 10.75
C SER A 95 5.63 0.18 11.80
N ASP A 96 6.86 0.63 12.07
CA ASP A 96 7.10 1.73 13.02
C ASP A 96 6.48 3.04 12.55
N LEU A 97 6.61 3.36 11.25
CA LEU A 97 6.09 4.61 10.69
C LEU A 97 4.58 4.66 10.76
N ILE A 98 3.93 3.54 10.42
CA ILE A 98 2.48 3.40 10.55
C ILE A 98 2.09 3.53 12.04
N GLY A 99 2.94 3.07 12.96
CA GLY A 99 2.72 3.17 14.40
C GLY A 99 2.78 4.50 15.05
N GLU A 100 3.77 5.24 14.64
CA GLU A 100 3.89 6.61 15.09
C GLU A 100 2.74 7.44 14.52
N SER A 101 2.34 7.19 13.27
CA SER A 101 1.21 7.89 12.65
C SER A 101 -0.13 7.55 13.30
N SER A 102 -0.29 6.31 13.79
CA SER A 102 -1.56 5.80 14.29
C SER A 102 -1.71 5.95 15.82
N GLN A 103 -0.65 6.24 16.58
CA GLN A 103 -0.62 6.32 18.06
C GLN A 103 -1.17 5.07 18.77
N ARG A 104 -0.78 3.87 18.34
CA ARG A 104 -1.49 2.62 18.69
C ARG A 104 -0.60 1.47 19.14
N ILE A 105 -1.24 0.43 19.69
CA ILE A 105 -0.57 -0.80 20.12
C ILE A 105 -0.17 -1.63 18.88
N TYR A 106 1.12 -1.97 18.79
CA TYR A 106 1.74 -2.76 17.72
C TYR A 106 1.82 -4.22 18.13
N LEU A 107 1.06 -5.08 17.46
CA LEU A 107 1.21 -6.53 17.58
C LEU A 107 1.72 -7.09 16.25
N THR A 108 3.02 -7.39 16.19
CA THR A 108 3.55 -8.10 15.02
C THR A 108 3.34 -9.59 15.22
N TYR A 109 2.67 -10.24 14.27
CA TYR A 109 2.49 -11.69 14.25
C TYR A 109 3.30 -12.30 13.10
N LYS A 110 3.98 -13.40 13.37
CA LYS A 110 4.91 -14.03 12.43
C LYS A 110 4.15 -14.97 11.48
N VAL A 111 4.24 -14.75 10.17
CA VAL A 111 3.72 -15.72 9.17
C VAL A 111 4.85 -16.43 8.42
N LEU A 112 6.05 -15.83 8.30
CA LEU A 112 7.07 -16.33 7.38
C LEU A 112 8.19 -17.18 7.99
N SER A 113 8.53 -17.03 9.27
CA SER A 113 9.67 -17.78 9.83
C SER A 113 9.33 -19.22 10.21
N SER A 114 8.08 -19.58 10.44
CA SER A 114 7.71 -20.98 10.67
C SER A 114 7.84 -21.79 9.38
N ILE A 115 7.54 -21.20 8.21
CA ILE A 115 7.60 -21.90 6.91
C ILE A 115 9.03 -21.98 6.39
N LEU A 116 9.83 -20.92 6.50
CA LEU A 116 11.22 -20.91 6.02
C LEU A 116 12.19 -21.71 6.90
N LEU A 117 11.98 -21.77 8.22
CA LEU A 117 12.80 -22.63 9.09
C LEU A 117 12.53 -24.11 8.80
N ASN A 118 11.26 -24.49 8.65
CA ASN A 118 10.88 -25.86 8.26
C ASN A 118 11.41 -26.23 6.87
N ALA A 119 11.43 -25.31 5.91
CA ALA A 119 11.95 -25.57 4.57
C ALA A 119 13.49 -25.72 4.52
N HIS A 120 14.22 -25.01 5.40
CA HIS A 120 15.68 -25.16 5.50
C HIS A 120 16.06 -26.46 6.24
N GLU A 121 15.30 -26.85 7.26
CA GLU A 121 15.51 -28.08 8.01
C GLU A 121 15.14 -29.34 7.19
N ALA A 122 14.08 -29.26 6.38
CA ALA A 122 13.71 -30.34 5.44
C ALA A 122 14.76 -30.58 4.34
N ASN A 123 15.39 -29.52 3.81
CA ASN A 123 16.44 -29.65 2.80
C ASN A 123 17.80 -30.15 3.35
N PHE A 124 18.00 -30.09 4.67
CA PHE A 124 19.20 -30.62 5.32
C PHE A 124 19.07 -32.12 5.63
N ILE A 125 17.85 -32.61 5.89
CA ILE A 125 17.58 -34.02 6.18
C ILE A 125 17.59 -34.90 4.91
N GLU A 126 17.29 -34.36 3.73
CA GLU A 126 17.35 -35.13 2.46
C GLU A 126 18.77 -35.26 1.85
N ARG A 127 19.82 -34.80 2.55
CA ARG A 127 21.21 -34.89 2.08
C ARG A 127 22.13 -35.78 2.93
N GLU A 128 21.57 -36.56 3.86
CA GLU A 128 22.29 -37.66 4.55
C GLU A 128 21.76 -39.04 4.12
#